data_AF-A0A0B1SXQ6-F1
#
_entry.id   AF-A0A0B1SXQ6-F1
#
_cell.length_a   1.000
_cell.length_b   1.000
_cell.length_c   1.000
_cell.angle_alpha   90.00
_cell.angle_beta   90.00
_cell.angle_gamma   90.00
#
_symmetry.space_group_name_H-M   'P 1'
#
loop_
_entity.id
_entity.type
_entity.pdbx_description
1 polymer ?
#
loop_
_entity_poly.entity_id
_entity_poly.type
_entity_poly.pdbx_seq_one_letter_code
_entity_poly.pdbx_strand_id
1 'polypeptide(L)'
;MWDCMYDSRTCTGGTMAQADVDKILKWINDRRNNLIQGTETNGPTGNALSPAKNMPQIQWNCDLEAKAKDAMGTTCTDVAPPKPADNAAFFAYGDPNYYTVDFFLNSWMSSIDLFVIDATSISATEVKYENNALREYANLVRSSTTAIGCSELKCDAISDYNLYCLTDQPYGDPNYYTVDFFLNSWMSSIDLFAIDATSISATEVKYENNALREYANLVRSSTTAIGCSELKCDATSEYNLYCLTDQP
;
A
#
# COMPACT_ATOMS: atom_id res chain seq x y z
N MET A 1 -10.44 -37.41 -8.39
CA MET A 1 -10.78 -37.34 -6.96
C MET A 1 -9.51 -36.89 -6.25
N TRP A 2 -9.33 -35.57 -6.16
CA TRP A 2 -8.20 -34.95 -5.47
C TRP A 2 -8.80 -34.17 -4.30
N ASP A 3 -8.85 -34.85 -3.16
CA ASP A 3 -9.21 -34.22 -1.89
C ASP A 3 -7.92 -33.56 -1.38
N CYS A 4 -7.73 -32.28 -1.69
CA CYS A 4 -6.64 -31.51 -1.10
C CYS A 4 -7.00 -31.27 0.35
N MET A 5 -6.37 -32.01 1.26
CA MET A 5 -6.29 -31.62 2.66
C MET A 5 -5.81 -30.17 2.69
N TYR A 6 -6.69 -29.26 3.12
CA TYR A 6 -6.34 -27.87 3.42
C TYR A 6 -5.46 -27.92 4.67
N ASP A 7 -4.15 -28.08 4.49
CA ASP A 7 -3.22 -27.74 5.56
C ASP A 7 -3.47 -26.26 5.89
N SER A 8 -3.76 -26.00 7.16
CA SER A 8 -3.97 -24.65 7.65
C SER A 8 -2.71 -23.85 7.36
N ARG A 9 -2.83 -22.80 6.53
CA ARG A 9 -1.75 -21.85 6.25
C ARG A 9 -1.62 -20.80 7.36
N THR A 10 -2.56 -20.77 8.30
CA THR A 10 -2.46 -19.98 9.53
C THR A 10 -1.31 -20.43 10.40
N CYS A 11 -0.62 -19.47 10.99
CA CYS A 11 0.51 -19.74 11.87
C CYS A 11 0.06 -19.98 13.32
N THR A 12 0.80 -20.82 14.05
CA THR A 12 0.55 -21.00 15.48
C THR A 12 0.81 -19.69 16.20
N GLY A 13 -0.19 -19.17 16.92
CA GLY A 13 -0.12 -17.87 17.58
C GLY A 13 -0.22 -16.67 16.62
N GLY A 14 -0.48 -16.93 15.33
CA GLY A 14 -0.80 -15.91 14.34
C GLY A 14 -2.12 -15.22 14.64
N THR A 15 -2.32 -14.07 14.03
CA THR A 15 -3.55 -13.25 14.18
C THR A 15 -4.44 -13.33 12.94
N MET A 16 -3.90 -13.81 11.82
CA MET A 16 -4.63 -13.84 10.56
C MET A 16 -5.58 -15.04 10.50
N ALA A 17 -6.82 -14.79 10.07
CA ALA A 17 -7.74 -15.86 9.73
C ALA A 17 -7.33 -16.55 8.42
N GLN A 18 -7.55 -17.87 8.31
CA GLN A 18 -7.22 -18.65 7.11
C GLN A 18 -7.80 -18.03 5.83
N ALA A 19 -9.04 -17.55 5.89
CA ALA A 19 -9.71 -16.93 4.75
C ALA A 19 -8.98 -15.67 4.26
N ASP A 20 -8.43 -14.85 5.17
CA ASP A 20 -7.70 -13.64 4.81
C ASP A 20 -6.30 -13.94 4.30
N VAL A 21 -5.62 -14.93 4.89
CA VAL A 21 -4.36 -15.50 4.34
C VAL A 21 -4.57 -15.94 2.89
N ASP A 22 -5.65 -16.69 2.63
CA ASP A 22 -5.96 -17.21 1.30
C ASP A 22 -6.26 -16.10 0.31
N LYS A 23 -7.00 -15.06 0.73
CA LYS A 23 -7.29 -13.87 -0.10
C LYS A 23 -6.02 -13.13 -0.48
N ILE A 24 -5.16 -12.80 0.49
CA ILE A 24 -3.90 -12.09 0.26
C ILE A 24 -3.04 -12.84 -0.75
N LEU A 25 -2.81 -14.14 -0.51
CA LEU A 25 -2.02 -14.96 -1.43
C LEU A 25 -2.64 -15.04 -2.82
N LYS A 26 -3.98 -15.18 -2.89
CA LYS A 26 -4.67 -15.28 -4.17
C LYS A 26 -4.55 -14.00 -4.98
N TRP A 27 -4.84 -12.84 -4.40
CA TRP A 27 -4.75 -11.55 -5.10
C TRP A 27 -3.36 -11.30 -5.69
N ILE A 28 -2.33 -11.52 -4.87
CA ILE A 28 -0.95 -11.29 -5.29
C ILE A 28 -0.55 -12.30 -6.37
N ASN A 29 -0.83 -13.59 -6.16
CA ASN A 29 -0.42 -14.63 -7.11
C ASN A 29 -1.22 -14.61 -8.41
N ASP A 30 -2.46 -14.16 -8.42
CA ASP A 30 -3.24 -13.95 -9.65
C ASP A 30 -2.60 -12.86 -10.52
N ARG A 31 -2.25 -11.71 -9.94
CA ARG A 31 -1.56 -10.61 -10.64
C ARG A 31 -0.16 -11.02 -11.12
N ARG A 32 0.59 -11.76 -10.30
CA ARG A 32 1.87 -12.37 -10.72
C ARG A 32 1.69 -13.35 -11.88
N ASN A 33 0.61 -14.11 -11.89
CA ASN A 33 0.30 -15.02 -13.00
C ASN A 33 -0.09 -14.27 -14.28
N ASN A 34 -0.83 -13.16 -14.19
CA ASN A 34 -1.10 -12.30 -15.35
C ASN A 34 0.21 -11.75 -15.95
N LEU A 35 1.17 -11.37 -15.11
CA LEU A 35 2.50 -10.95 -15.58
C LEU A 35 3.22 -12.08 -16.32
N ILE A 36 3.17 -13.33 -15.83
CA ILE A 36 3.74 -14.48 -16.55
C ILE A 36 3.08 -14.66 -17.92
N GLN A 37 1.76 -14.48 -17.97
CA GLN A 37 0.98 -14.63 -19.19
C GLN A 37 1.08 -13.44 -20.15
N GLY A 38 1.62 -12.30 -19.71
CA GLY A 38 1.64 -11.05 -20.48
C GLY A 38 0.25 -10.45 -20.66
N THR A 39 -0.66 -10.68 -19.72
CA THR A 39 -2.05 -10.18 -19.74
C THR A 39 -2.30 -9.08 -18.71
N GLU A 40 -1.32 -8.79 -17.87
CA GLU A 40 -1.41 -7.73 -16.87
C GLU A 40 -1.40 -6.36 -17.54
N THR A 41 -2.41 -5.54 -17.25
CA THR A 41 -2.56 -4.18 -17.78
C THR A 41 -1.47 -3.24 -17.26
N ASN A 42 -1.23 -2.16 -18.00
CA ASN A 42 -0.27 -1.12 -17.68
C ASN A 42 -0.94 0.26 -17.80
N GLY A 43 -1.59 0.68 -16.72
CA GLY A 43 -2.37 1.90 -16.63
C GLY A 43 -3.64 1.90 -17.50
N PRO A 44 -4.30 3.07 -17.63
CA PRO A 44 -5.65 3.19 -18.21
C PRO A 44 -5.69 2.95 -19.72
N THR A 45 -4.53 2.92 -20.38
CA THR A 45 -4.45 2.70 -21.84
C THR A 45 -4.78 1.26 -22.24
N GLY A 46 -4.77 0.31 -21.30
CA GLY A 46 -5.05 -1.10 -21.54
C GLY A 46 -3.92 -1.86 -22.23
N ASN A 47 -2.77 -1.23 -22.47
CA ASN A 47 -1.57 -1.92 -22.94
C ASN A 47 -1.08 -2.91 -21.88
N ALA A 48 -0.65 -4.10 -22.29
CA ALA A 48 -0.14 -5.09 -21.35
C ALA A 48 1.33 -4.86 -21.01
N LEU A 49 1.72 -5.19 -19.77
CA LEU A 49 3.11 -5.35 -19.38
C LEU A 49 3.75 -6.52 -20.12
N SER A 50 5.07 -6.44 -20.32
CA SER A 50 5.82 -7.52 -20.95
C SER A 50 5.76 -8.81 -20.11
N PRO A 51 5.64 -10.00 -20.74
CA PRO A 51 5.59 -11.26 -20.00
C PRO A 51 6.80 -11.49 -19.09
N ALA A 52 6.56 -11.89 -17.85
CA ALA A 52 7.58 -12.26 -16.89
C ALA A 52 8.08 -13.71 -17.13
N LYS A 53 9.40 -13.90 -17.18
CA LYS A 53 10.00 -15.23 -17.43
C LYS A 53 10.20 -16.07 -16.16
N ASN A 54 10.40 -15.42 -15.00
CA ASN A 54 10.70 -16.07 -13.72
C ASN A 54 9.96 -15.36 -12.60
N MET A 55 8.76 -15.84 -12.25
CA MET A 55 7.90 -15.23 -11.24
C MET A 55 7.33 -16.34 -10.34
N PRO A 56 8.05 -16.76 -9.29
CA PRO A 56 7.56 -17.80 -8.38
C PRO A 56 6.30 -17.32 -7.65
N GLN A 57 5.45 -18.24 -7.23
CA GLN A 57 4.33 -17.89 -6.35
C GLN A 57 4.85 -17.45 -4.98
N ILE A 58 4.26 -16.40 -4.44
CA ILE A 58 4.49 -15.99 -3.06
C ILE A 58 3.77 -16.97 -2.13
N GLN A 59 4.46 -17.36 -1.06
CA GLN A 59 3.94 -18.23 0.00
C GLN A 59 3.74 -17.47 1.31
N TRP A 60 2.86 -17.99 2.16
CA TRP A 60 2.71 -17.48 3.52
C TRP A 60 3.90 -17.88 4.38
N ASN A 61 4.43 -16.96 5.19
CA ASN A 61 5.57 -17.21 6.05
C ASN A 61 5.27 -16.79 7.49
N CYS A 62 5.34 -17.78 8.40
CA CYS A 62 5.02 -17.58 9.81
C CYS A 62 6.02 -16.72 10.58
N ASP A 63 7.29 -16.70 10.17
CA ASP A 63 8.29 -15.84 10.81
C ASP A 63 8.04 -14.37 10.45
N LEU A 64 7.60 -14.10 9.21
CA LEU A 64 7.19 -12.76 8.79
C LEU A 64 5.89 -12.32 9.47
N GLU A 65 4.90 -13.22 9.62
CA GLU A 65 3.67 -12.93 10.38
C GLU A 65 3.99 -12.64 11.86
N ALA A 66 4.86 -13.43 12.49
CA ALA A 66 5.29 -13.20 13.86
C ALA A 66 5.99 -11.83 14.01
N LYS A 67 6.92 -11.49 13.11
CA LYS A 67 7.58 -10.17 13.10
C LYS A 67 6.57 -9.04 12.91
N ALA A 68 5.59 -9.21 12.02
CA ALA A 68 4.57 -8.20 11.77
C ALA A 68 3.71 -7.98 13.03
N LYS A 69 3.31 -9.08 13.68
CA LYS A 69 2.56 -9.05 14.94
C LYS A 69 3.35 -8.33 16.05
N ASP A 70 4.61 -8.70 16.23
CA ASP A 70 5.48 -8.11 17.25
C ASP A 70 5.68 -6.60 17.03
N ALA A 71 5.81 -6.17 15.76
CA ALA A 71 5.96 -4.76 15.41
C ALA A 71 4.70 -3.93 15.70
N MET A 72 3.50 -4.49 15.46
CA MET A 72 2.24 -3.79 15.76
C MET A 72 1.94 -3.70 17.25
N GLY A 73 2.46 -4.63 18.07
CA GLY A 73 2.16 -4.65 19.50
C GLY A 73 0.69 -4.99 19.79
N THR A 74 0.09 -4.28 20.76
CA THR A 74 -1.26 -4.60 21.28
C THR A 74 -2.26 -3.44 21.16
N THR A 75 -1.88 -2.33 20.53
CA THR A 75 -2.72 -1.14 20.45
C THR A 75 -2.74 -0.64 19.02
N CYS A 76 -3.93 -0.30 18.53
CA CYS A 76 -4.12 0.26 17.20
C CYS A 76 -3.53 1.67 17.14
N THR A 77 -3.11 2.05 15.95
CA THR A 77 -2.43 3.32 15.70
C THR A 77 -2.60 3.71 14.24
N ASP A 78 -2.62 4.99 13.96
CA ASP A 78 -2.52 5.54 12.60
C ASP A 78 -1.06 5.71 12.14
N VAL A 79 -0.09 5.38 13.00
CA VAL A 79 1.35 5.45 12.71
C VAL A 79 1.86 4.08 12.30
N ALA A 80 2.53 4.01 11.16
CA ALA A 80 3.11 2.77 10.66
C ALA A 80 4.18 2.22 11.62
N PRO A 81 4.13 0.91 11.97
CA PRO A 81 5.19 0.30 12.75
C PRO A 81 6.55 0.38 12.05
N PRO A 82 7.67 0.49 12.80
CA PRO A 82 9.00 0.51 12.22
C PRO A 82 9.26 -0.80 11.46
N LYS A 83 9.71 -0.68 10.21
CA LYS A 83 10.03 -1.85 9.39
C LYS A 83 11.43 -2.39 9.69
N PRO A 84 11.64 -3.71 9.66
CA PRO A 84 13.00 -4.26 9.61
C PRO A 84 13.73 -3.84 8.32
N ALA A 85 15.06 -3.71 8.37
CA ALA A 85 15.86 -3.26 7.22
C ALA A 85 15.72 -4.18 6.00
N ASP A 86 15.65 -5.49 6.23
CA ASP A 86 15.64 -6.52 5.20
C ASP A 86 14.23 -6.81 4.64
N ASN A 87 13.21 -6.04 5.05
CA ASN A 87 11.82 -6.27 4.67
C ASN A 87 11.19 -4.99 4.08
N ALA A 88 10.32 -5.17 3.10
CA ALA A 88 9.32 -4.20 2.69
C ALA A 88 8.11 -4.36 3.61
N ALA A 89 7.54 -3.24 4.03
CA ALA A 89 6.40 -3.21 4.93
C ALA A 89 5.18 -2.61 4.24
N PHE A 90 4.00 -3.09 4.61
CA PHE A 90 2.73 -2.59 4.09
C PHE A 90 1.84 -2.38 5.30
N PHE A 91 1.47 -1.12 5.53
CA PHE A 91 0.70 -0.73 6.68
C PHE A 91 -0.62 -0.13 6.22
N ALA A 92 -1.68 -0.56 6.88
CA ALA A 92 -3.03 -0.12 6.63
C ALA A 92 -3.73 0.09 7.98
N TYR A 93 -4.47 1.20 8.09
CA TYR A 93 -5.28 1.51 9.26
C TYR A 93 -6.65 2.06 8.86
N GLY A 94 -7.65 1.91 9.72
CA GLY A 94 -8.98 2.49 9.47
C GLY A 94 -10.09 1.97 10.38
N ASP A 95 -11.32 2.39 10.12
CA ASP A 95 -12.51 1.85 10.77
C ASP A 95 -12.83 0.41 10.31
N PRO A 96 -12.86 -0.59 11.22
CA PRO A 96 -13.12 -1.99 10.87
C PRO A 96 -14.50 -2.23 10.22
N ASN A 97 -15.44 -1.30 10.33
CA ASN A 97 -16.74 -1.39 9.66
C ASN A 97 -16.67 -1.11 8.15
N TYR A 98 -15.64 -0.40 7.70
CA TYR A 98 -15.48 0.03 6.31
C TYR A 98 -14.23 -0.57 5.66
N TYR A 99 -13.16 -0.72 6.43
CA TYR A 99 -11.86 -1.12 5.94
C TYR A 99 -11.59 -2.59 6.27
N THR A 100 -11.48 -3.41 5.23
CA THR A 100 -11.23 -4.84 5.32
C THR A 100 -9.93 -5.19 4.62
N VAL A 101 -9.43 -6.42 4.81
CA VAL A 101 -8.30 -6.96 4.04
C VAL A 101 -8.54 -6.80 2.52
N ASP A 102 -9.76 -7.04 2.04
CA ASP A 102 -10.11 -6.89 0.62
C ASP A 102 -9.97 -5.44 0.15
N PHE A 103 -10.39 -4.47 0.97
CA PHE A 103 -10.25 -3.04 0.66
C PHE A 103 -8.78 -2.65 0.51
N PHE A 104 -7.93 -3.06 1.46
CA PHE A 104 -6.51 -2.72 1.44
C PHE A 104 -5.76 -3.42 0.31
N LEU A 105 -6.04 -4.70 0.06
CA LEU A 105 -5.51 -5.40 -1.11
C LEU A 105 -5.93 -4.73 -2.41
N ASN A 106 -7.19 -4.29 -2.52
CA ASN A 106 -7.64 -3.54 -3.68
C ASN A 106 -6.86 -2.23 -3.84
N SER A 107 -6.68 -1.47 -2.76
CA SER A 107 -5.90 -0.23 -2.79
C SER A 107 -4.45 -0.46 -3.22
N TRP A 108 -3.80 -1.51 -2.70
CA TRP A 108 -2.40 -1.83 -3.02
C TRP A 108 -2.22 -2.36 -4.44
N MET A 109 -3.15 -3.18 -4.93
CA MET A 109 -3.00 -3.90 -6.19
C MET A 109 -3.62 -3.19 -7.40
N SER A 110 -4.59 -2.29 -7.21
CA SER A 110 -5.25 -1.59 -8.33
C SER A 110 -4.46 -0.40 -8.87
N SER A 111 -3.36 -0.01 -8.23
CA SER A 111 -2.54 1.11 -8.69
C SER A 111 -2.00 0.91 -10.11
N ILE A 112 -1.72 -0.33 -10.51
CA ILE A 112 -1.30 -0.63 -11.89
C ILE A 112 -2.39 -0.38 -12.93
N ASP A 113 -3.66 -0.38 -12.54
CA ASP A 113 -4.77 -0.11 -13.47
C ASP A 113 -4.91 1.40 -13.72
N LEU A 114 -4.35 2.23 -12.83
CA LEU A 114 -4.40 3.70 -12.87
C LEU A 114 -3.11 4.32 -13.41
N PHE A 115 -1.96 3.67 -13.20
CA PHE A 115 -0.65 4.24 -13.52
C PHE A 115 0.17 3.35 -14.42
N VAL A 116 0.99 3.97 -15.27
CA VAL A 116 1.86 3.29 -16.22
C VAL A 116 3.24 3.07 -15.59
N ILE A 117 3.76 1.85 -15.66
CA ILE A 117 5.18 1.54 -15.46
C ILE A 117 5.89 1.63 -16.81
N ASP A 118 6.95 2.43 -16.88
CA ASP A 118 7.83 2.47 -18.05
C ASP A 118 8.51 1.11 -18.24
N ALA A 119 8.48 0.56 -19.45
CA ALA A 119 9.06 -0.73 -19.78
C ALA A 119 10.59 -0.80 -19.51
N THR A 120 11.28 0.33 -19.52
CA THR A 120 12.71 0.44 -19.20
C THR A 120 13.00 0.40 -17.70
N SER A 121 11.98 0.57 -16.87
CA SER A 121 12.05 0.57 -15.41
C SER A 121 11.91 -0.84 -14.81
N ILE A 122 11.62 -1.86 -15.63
CA ILE A 122 11.47 -3.25 -15.19
C ILE A 122 12.69 -4.07 -15.60
N SER A 123 13.45 -4.56 -14.63
CA SER A 123 14.55 -5.50 -14.84
C SER A 123 14.41 -6.74 -13.95
N ALA A 124 15.23 -7.76 -14.22
CA ALA A 124 15.25 -8.98 -13.41
C ALA A 124 15.70 -8.76 -11.96
N THR A 125 16.41 -7.66 -11.69
CA THR A 125 17.03 -7.36 -10.39
C THR A 125 16.46 -6.12 -9.72
N GLU A 126 15.64 -5.34 -10.43
CA GLU A 126 15.17 -4.05 -9.97
C GLU A 126 13.82 -3.73 -10.63
N VAL A 127 12.84 -3.35 -9.82
CA VAL A 127 11.58 -2.76 -10.28
C VAL A 127 11.64 -1.30 -9.88
N LYS A 128 11.95 -0.44 -10.84
CA LYS A 128 11.82 1.01 -10.70
C LYS A 128 10.37 1.37 -11.04
N TYR A 129 9.78 2.26 -10.27
CA TYR A 129 8.50 2.87 -10.59
C TYR A 129 8.66 4.36 -10.35
N GLU A 130 8.40 5.17 -11.36
CA GLU A 130 8.47 6.63 -11.26
C GLU A 130 7.26 7.24 -10.54
N ASN A 131 6.21 6.43 -10.33
CA ASN A 131 5.05 6.80 -9.56
C ASN A 131 4.97 5.94 -8.31
N ASN A 132 5.08 6.58 -7.15
CA ASN A 132 5.00 5.94 -5.85
C ASN A 132 3.70 5.18 -5.57
N ALA A 133 2.58 5.54 -6.21
CA ALA A 133 1.34 4.78 -6.05
C ALA A 133 1.50 3.31 -6.49
N LEU A 134 2.50 3.02 -7.32
CA LEU A 134 2.85 1.67 -7.76
C LEU A 134 3.75 0.92 -6.78
N ARG A 135 4.21 1.54 -5.68
CA ARG A 135 5.16 0.94 -4.74
C ARG A 135 4.65 -0.38 -4.21
N GLU A 136 3.43 -0.39 -3.69
CA GLU A 136 2.87 -1.56 -3.04
C GLU A 136 2.74 -2.70 -4.05
N TYR A 137 2.10 -2.43 -5.18
CA TYR A 137 2.01 -3.33 -6.32
C TYR A 137 3.38 -3.88 -6.73
N ALA A 138 4.35 -3.00 -7.04
CA ALA A 138 5.67 -3.35 -7.54
C ALA A 138 6.45 -4.26 -6.59
N ASN A 139 6.39 -4.02 -5.27
CA ASN A 139 7.08 -4.86 -4.29
C ASN A 139 6.41 -6.23 -4.12
N LEU A 140 5.08 -6.32 -4.28
CA LEU A 140 4.34 -7.58 -4.21
C LEU A 140 4.48 -8.42 -5.50
N VAL A 141 4.60 -7.78 -6.67
CA VAL A 141 4.76 -8.49 -7.96
C VAL A 141 6.21 -8.63 -8.41
N ARG A 142 7.19 -8.18 -7.62
CA ARG A 142 8.61 -8.39 -7.86
C ARG A 142 8.97 -9.88 -7.86
N SER A 143 9.71 -10.33 -8.87
CA SER A 143 10.09 -11.75 -9.05
C SER A 143 10.83 -12.35 -7.86
N SER A 144 11.72 -11.60 -7.22
CA SER A 144 12.48 -12.11 -6.09
C SER A 144 11.72 -12.08 -4.76
N THR A 145 10.53 -11.49 -4.70
CA THR A 145 9.64 -11.61 -3.53
C THR A 145 9.01 -13.00 -3.56
N THR A 146 9.28 -13.82 -2.56
CA THR A 146 8.83 -15.22 -2.51
C THR A 146 7.98 -15.55 -1.28
N ALA A 147 7.96 -14.66 -0.29
CA ALA A 147 7.18 -14.86 0.91
C ALA A 147 6.58 -13.56 1.45
N ILE A 148 5.42 -13.70 2.08
CA ILE A 148 4.73 -12.64 2.82
C ILE A 148 4.18 -13.20 4.13
N GLY A 149 4.16 -12.37 5.16
CA GLY A 149 3.39 -12.64 6.37
C GLY A 149 2.77 -11.34 6.86
N CYS A 150 1.51 -11.40 7.26
CA CYS A 150 0.80 -10.26 7.81
C CYS A 150 0.26 -10.56 9.19
N SER A 151 -0.05 -9.51 9.93
CA SER A 151 -0.78 -9.59 11.18
C SER A 151 -1.90 -8.53 11.17
N GLU A 152 -3.01 -8.89 11.82
CA GLU A 152 -4.21 -8.08 11.95
C GLU A 152 -4.43 -7.78 13.44
N LEU A 153 -4.74 -6.52 13.73
CA LEU A 153 -5.13 -6.07 15.06
C LEU A 153 -6.43 -5.27 14.97
N LYS A 154 -7.43 -5.67 15.76
CA LYS A 154 -8.70 -4.98 15.92
C LYS A 154 -8.77 -4.43 17.34
N CYS A 155 -9.08 -3.15 17.50
CA CYS A 155 -9.25 -2.55 18.83
C CYS A 155 -10.66 -1.98 19.02
N ASP A 156 -11.03 -1.79 20.29
CA ASP A 156 -12.40 -1.53 20.71
C ASP A 156 -12.90 -0.09 20.46
N ALA A 157 -12.07 0.82 19.92
CA ALA A 157 -12.48 2.18 19.60
C ALA A 157 -12.97 2.30 18.14
N ILE A 158 -13.87 3.28 17.92
CA ILE A 158 -14.27 3.68 16.57
C ILE A 158 -13.01 4.16 15.83
N SER A 159 -12.69 3.54 14.68
CA SER A 159 -11.46 3.75 13.88
C SER A 159 -10.23 2.89 14.16
N ASP A 160 -10.36 1.74 14.83
CA ASP A 160 -9.19 0.94 15.24
C ASP A 160 -9.07 -0.44 14.56
N TYR A 161 -8.70 -0.44 13.28
CA TYR A 161 -8.21 -1.61 12.55
C TYR A 161 -6.79 -1.35 12.07
N ASN A 162 -5.86 -2.28 12.32
CA ASN A 162 -4.51 -2.25 11.77
C ASN A 162 -4.24 -3.56 11.01
N LEU A 163 -3.69 -3.44 9.81
CA LEU A 163 -3.10 -4.54 9.05
C LEU A 163 -1.65 -4.19 8.74
N TYR A 164 -0.73 -5.07 9.10
CA TYR A 164 0.68 -4.91 8.82
C TYR A 164 1.25 -6.16 8.16
N CYS A 165 1.84 -6.00 6.97
CA CYS A 165 2.46 -7.08 6.22
C CYS A 165 3.95 -6.82 6.02
N LEU A 166 4.73 -7.90 5.99
CA LEU A 166 6.14 -7.91 5.65
C LEU A 166 6.40 -8.92 4.54
N THR A 167 7.27 -8.57 3.60
CA THR A 167 7.78 -9.52 2.60
C THR A 167 9.22 -9.93 2.91
N ASP A 168 9.69 -11.02 2.32
CA ASP A 168 11.06 -11.53 2.43
C ASP A 168 12.14 -10.72 1.69
N GLN A 169 11.76 -9.55 1.17
CA GLN A 169 12.66 -8.67 0.42
C GLN A 169 12.53 -7.24 0.95
N PRO A 170 13.62 -6.44 0.96
CA PRO A 170 13.52 -5.01 1.22
C PRO A 170 12.76 -4.31 0.07
N TYR A 171 12.37 -3.06 0.28
CA TYR A 171 11.84 -2.25 -0.82
C TYR A 171 12.81 -2.22 -2.00
N GLY A 172 12.27 -2.33 -3.21
CA GLY A 172 13.06 -2.29 -4.46
C GLY A 172 13.84 -0.99 -4.66
N ASP A 173 13.40 0.12 -4.06
CA ASP A 173 14.11 1.40 -4.04
C ASP A 173 14.23 1.94 -2.60
N PRO A 174 15.44 1.97 -2.01
CA PRO A 174 15.66 2.45 -0.65
C PRO A 174 15.62 3.99 -0.50
N ASN A 175 15.55 4.77 -1.59
CA ASN A 175 15.69 6.23 -1.57
C ASN A 175 14.42 7.01 -1.94
N TYR A 176 13.25 6.37 -1.95
CA TYR A 176 12.15 6.86 -2.78
C TYR A 176 10.99 7.57 -2.05
N TYR A 177 11.18 8.02 -0.81
CA TYR A 177 10.23 8.94 -0.19
C TYR A 177 10.62 10.37 -0.55
N THR A 178 10.12 10.86 -1.69
CA THR A 178 10.28 12.26 -2.10
C THR A 178 9.03 13.06 -1.73
N VAL A 179 9.12 14.39 -1.76
CA VAL A 179 7.96 15.29 -1.64
C VAL A 179 6.83 14.87 -2.61
N ASP A 180 7.18 14.37 -3.80
CA ASP A 180 6.23 13.90 -4.80
C ASP A 180 5.41 12.68 -4.34
N PHE A 181 5.93 11.81 -3.46
CA PHE A 181 5.17 10.70 -2.88
C PHE A 181 3.91 11.19 -2.16
N PHE A 182 4.12 12.11 -1.23
CA PHE A 182 3.07 12.63 -0.37
C PHE A 182 2.09 13.50 -1.16
N LEU A 183 2.60 14.35 -2.07
CA LEU A 183 1.74 15.15 -2.93
C LEU A 183 0.88 14.27 -3.84
N ASN A 184 1.43 13.23 -4.48
CA ASN A 184 0.64 12.31 -5.31
C ASN A 184 -0.37 11.51 -4.49
N SER A 185 0.00 11.06 -3.29
CA SER A 185 -0.93 10.38 -2.38
C SER A 185 -2.10 11.29 -2.02
N TRP A 186 -1.85 12.53 -1.62
CA TRP A 186 -2.90 13.51 -1.33
C TRP A 186 -3.76 13.79 -2.56
N MET A 187 -3.15 13.92 -3.74
CA MET A 187 -3.88 14.16 -4.98
C MET A 187 -4.75 12.97 -5.40
N SER A 188 -4.31 11.74 -5.16
CA SER A 188 -5.05 10.51 -5.50
C SER A 188 -6.25 10.22 -4.60
N SER A 189 -6.37 10.89 -3.44
CA SER A 189 -7.53 10.70 -2.55
C SER A 189 -8.87 10.97 -3.24
N ILE A 190 -8.90 11.86 -4.24
CA ILE A 190 -10.12 12.16 -5.01
C ILE A 190 -10.57 11.01 -5.92
N ASP A 191 -9.65 10.14 -6.33
CA ASP A 191 -9.96 8.97 -7.16
C ASP A 191 -10.68 7.88 -6.33
N LEU A 192 -10.54 7.93 -5.01
CA LEU A 192 -11.12 6.98 -4.06
C LEU A 192 -12.34 7.51 -3.31
N PHE A 193 -12.42 8.83 -3.10
CA PHE A 193 -13.47 9.46 -2.30
C PHE A 193 -14.14 10.62 -3.05
N ALA A 194 -15.47 10.66 -3.00
CA ALA A 194 -16.23 11.76 -3.60
C ALA A 194 -16.15 13.03 -2.73
N ILE A 195 -16.02 14.19 -3.38
CA ILE A 195 -16.14 15.50 -2.73
C ILE A 195 -17.47 16.15 -3.10
N ASP A 196 -18.23 16.60 -2.11
CA ASP A 196 -19.44 17.38 -2.37
C ASP A 196 -19.04 18.77 -2.92
N ALA A 197 -19.72 19.23 -3.96
CA ALA A 197 -19.44 20.52 -4.61
C ALA A 197 -19.57 21.73 -3.67
N THR A 198 -20.24 21.58 -2.53
CA THR A 198 -20.39 22.59 -1.47
C THR A 198 -19.30 22.52 -0.39
N SER A 199 -18.42 21.50 -0.44
CA SER A 199 -17.36 21.28 0.54
C SER A 199 -16.12 22.14 0.31
N ILE A 200 -15.92 22.70 -0.89
CA ILE A 200 -14.79 23.60 -1.19
C ILE A 200 -15.32 24.96 -1.65
N SER A 201 -14.85 26.02 -0.99
CA SER A 201 -15.08 27.40 -1.40
C SER A 201 -13.78 28.20 -1.35
N ALA A 202 -13.83 29.44 -1.85
CA ALA A 202 -12.68 30.35 -1.77
C ALA A 202 -12.30 30.71 -0.31
N THR A 203 -13.20 30.56 0.66
CA THR A 203 -13.00 31.01 2.05
C THR A 203 -12.97 29.88 3.07
N GLU A 204 -13.42 28.68 2.70
CA GLU A 204 -13.62 27.57 3.63
C GLU A 204 -13.53 26.23 2.88
N VAL A 205 -12.92 25.25 3.54
CA VAL A 205 -12.96 23.83 3.18
C VAL A 205 -13.65 23.07 4.31
N LYS A 206 -14.70 22.32 3.99
CA LYS A 206 -15.45 21.49 4.94
C LYS A 206 -15.08 20.03 4.72
N TYR A 207 -14.67 19.36 5.79
CA TYR A 207 -14.26 17.96 5.75
C TYR A 207 -15.38 17.08 6.30
N GLU A 208 -16.09 16.37 5.42
CA GLU A 208 -16.96 15.26 5.85
C GLU A 208 -16.16 13.96 6.00
N ASN A 209 -15.05 13.83 5.24
CA ASN A 209 -14.09 12.74 5.30
C ASN A 209 -12.68 13.30 5.48
N ASN A 210 -12.01 12.93 6.58
CA ASN A 210 -10.65 13.37 6.88
C ASN A 210 -9.61 12.90 5.84
N ALA A 211 -9.90 11.85 5.05
CA ALA A 211 -9.02 11.35 3.99
C ALA A 211 -8.91 12.30 2.77
N LEU A 212 -9.82 13.28 2.64
CA LEU A 212 -9.80 14.30 1.58
C LEU A 212 -9.19 15.63 2.04
N ARG A 213 -8.74 15.72 3.29
CA ARG A 213 -8.30 17.00 3.88
C ARG A 213 -7.16 17.61 3.10
N GLU A 214 -6.14 16.84 2.81
CA GLU A 214 -4.93 17.29 2.13
C GLU A 214 -5.22 17.66 0.68
N TYR A 215 -5.99 16.83 -0.02
CA TYR A 215 -6.50 17.13 -1.38
C TYR A 215 -7.24 18.47 -1.43
N ALA A 216 -8.24 18.64 -0.56
CA ALA A 216 -9.16 19.77 -0.61
C ALA A 216 -8.47 21.10 -0.27
N ASN A 217 -7.47 21.10 0.62
CA ASN A 217 -6.64 22.28 0.91
C ASN A 217 -5.74 22.67 -0.27
N LEU A 218 -5.24 21.69 -1.02
CA LEU A 218 -4.42 21.93 -2.21
C LEU A 218 -5.23 22.49 -3.38
N VAL A 219 -6.41 21.94 -3.67
CA VAL A 219 -7.20 22.30 -4.86
C VAL A 219 -8.18 23.45 -4.63
N ARG A 220 -8.16 24.06 -3.44
CA ARG A 220 -8.95 25.26 -3.12
C ARG A 220 -8.57 26.39 -4.09
N SER A 221 -9.57 27.06 -4.65
CA SER A 221 -9.37 28.10 -5.67
C SER A 221 -8.56 29.32 -5.20
N SER A 222 -8.48 29.55 -3.89
CA SER A 222 -7.67 30.62 -3.31
C SER A 222 -6.24 30.20 -2.97
N THR A 223 -5.90 28.91 -3.01
CA THR A 223 -4.53 28.44 -2.76
C THR A 223 -3.67 28.77 -3.98
N THR A 224 -2.67 29.62 -3.79
CA THR A 224 -1.77 30.07 -4.87
C THR A 224 -0.32 29.69 -4.64
N ALA A 225 0.04 29.30 -3.42
CA ALA A 225 1.38 28.84 -3.10
C ALA A 225 1.36 27.72 -2.05
N ILE A 226 2.38 26.87 -2.13
CA ILE A 226 2.66 25.82 -1.15
C ILE A 226 4.15 25.80 -0.85
N GLY A 227 4.50 25.69 0.42
CA GLY A 227 5.84 25.45 0.91
C GLY A 227 5.88 24.15 1.68
N CYS A 228 6.78 23.25 1.31
CA CYS A 228 6.96 21.97 1.99
C CYS A 228 8.36 21.86 2.59
N SER A 229 8.45 21.22 3.76
CA SER A 229 9.69 20.84 4.42
C SER A 229 9.72 19.33 4.63
N GLU A 230 10.83 18.72 4.25
CA GLU A 230 11.09 17.31 4.46
C GLU A 230 11.95 17.12 5.71
N LEU A 231 11.56 16.19 6.58
CA LEU A 231 12.38 15.72 7.68
C LEU A 231 12.64 14.23 7.50
N LYS A 232 13.91 13.88 7.27
CA LYS A 232 14.40 12.51 7.25
C LYS A 232 14.83 12.12 8.67
N CYS A 233 14.17 11.14 9.27
CA CYS A 233 14.54 10.62 10.59
C CYS A 233 15.47 9.41 10.45
N ASP A 234 16.69 9.53 10.96
CA ASP A 234 17.80 8.60 10.70
C ASP A 234 17.64 7.19 11.31
N ALA A 235 16.62 6.96 12.14
CA ALA A 235 16.48 5.70 12.90
C ALA A 235 15.33 4.78 12.44
N THR A 236 14.33 5.28 11.71
CA THR A 236 13.09 4.52 11.42
C THR A 236 12.73 4.43 9.94
N SER A 237 13.49 5.07 9.04
CA SER A 237 13.06 5.29 7.64
C SER A 237 11.71 6.02 7.56
N GLU A 238 11.30 6.73 8.61
CA GLU A 238 10.13 7.61 8.59
C GLU A 238 10.51 8.93 7.95
N TYR A 239 9.79 9.26 6.88
CA TYR A 239 9.85 10.55 6.22
C TYR A 239 8.64 11.33 6.67
N ASN A 240 8.85 12.50 7.28
CA ASN A 240 7.78 13.43 7.58
C ASN A 240 7.81 14.54 6.54
N LEU A 241 6.76 14.63 5.73
CA LEU A 241 6.52 15.80 4.90
C LEU A 241 5.53 16.72 5.59
N TYR A 242 5.97 17.95 5.83
CA TYR A 242 5.09 19.01 6.33
C TYR A 242 4.94 20.07 5.25
N CYS A 243 3.71 20.29 4.80
CA CYS A 243 3.40 21.32 3.80
C CYS A 243 2.42 22.34 4.36
N LEU A 244 2.68 23.61 4.04
CA LEU A 244 1.80 24.74 4.32
C LEU A 244 1.40 25.39 3.02
N THR A 245 0.10 25.65 2.86
CA THR A 245 -0.41 26.53 1.80
C THR A 245 -0.34 27.99 2.25
N ASP A 246 -0.52 28.91 1.32
CA ASP A 246 -0.69 30.35 1.60
C ASP A 246 -2.05 30.70 2.20
N GLN A 247 -2.88 29.70 2.49
CA GLN A 247 -4.23 29.84 3.00
C GLN A 247 -4.32 29.29 4.43
N PRO A 248 -5.08 29.95 5.31
CA PRO A 248 -5.32 29.49 6.68
C PRO A 248 -6.30 28.31 6.73
#